data_AF-A0A7R9ECZ5-F1
#
_entry.id   AF-A0A7R9ECZ5-F1
#
_cell.length_a   1.000
_cell.length_b   1.000
_cell.length_c   1.000
_cell.angle_alpha   90.00
_cell.angle_beta   90.00
_cell.angle_gamma   90.00
#
_symmetry.space_group_name_H-M   'P 1'
#
loop_
_entity.id
_entity.type
_entity.pdbx_description
1 polymer ?
#
loop_
_entity_poly.entity_id
_entity_poly.type
_entity_poly.pdbx_seq_one_letter_code
_entity_poly.pdbx_strand_id
1 'polypeptide(L)'
;MNIETKHITEREFVAKEHAANIKGTPIQEFYRDFNVLVTGATGFMGKVLIEKLLRSCPNVGRIFILIRTKKGQLPEDRKEELLKSVIFDVLRASSPEFHKKLVVVTGDCSTAQAWSK
;
A
#
# COMPACT_ATOMS: atom_id res chain seq x y z
N MET A 1 1.54 -27.52 23.46
CA MET A 1 0.73 -26.60 22.64
C MET A 1 1.08 -25.20 23.11
N ASN A 2 2.19 -24.64 22.61
CA ASN A 2 2.70 -23.34 23.05
C ASN A 2 2.19 -22.27 22.08
N ILE A 3 1.26 -21.45 22.56
CA ILE A 3 0.88 -20.22 21.88
C ILE A 3 1.83 -19.14 22.41
N GLU A 4 2.82 -18.79 21.61
CA GLU A 4 3.75 -17.69 21.87
C GLU A 4 3.01 -16.35 21.68
N THR A 5 2.34 -15.87 22.73
CA THR A 5 1.93 -14.47 22.80
C THR A 5 3.18 -13.62 22.97
N LYS A 6 3.61 -12.95 21.88
CA LYS A 6 4.60 -11.88 21.95
C LYS A 6 4.11 -10.81 22.93
N HIS A 7 4.72 -10.74 24.11
CA HIS A 7 4.47 -9.70 25.10
C HIS A 7 4.94 -8.35 24.51
N ILE A 8 3.99 -7.58 24.00
CA ILE A 8 4.20 -6.17 23.67
C ILE A 8 4.31 -5.43 25.01
N THR A 9 5.33 -4.61 25.19
CA THR A 9 5.52 -3.88 26.45
C THR A 9 4.48 -2.76 26.58
N GLU A 10 4.07 -2.43 27.81
CA GLU A 10 3.07 -1.38 28.09
C GLU A 10 3.47 -0.03 27.50
N ARG A 11 4.78 0.28 27.44
CA ARG A 11 5.32 1.48 26.79
C ARG A 11 5.13 1.49 25.27
N GLU A 12 5.32 0.35 24.60
CA GLU A 12 5.10 0.24 23.16
C GLU A 12 3.61 0.30 22.81
N PHE A 13 2.76 -0.24 23.68
CA PHE A 13 1.30 -0.14 23.54
C PHE A 13 0.85 1.33 23.63
N VAL A 14 1.24 2.04 24.69
CA VAL A 14 0.90 3.46 24.89
C VAL A 14 1.49 4.34 23.79
N ALA A 15 2.71 4.07 23.32
CA ALA A 15 3.31 4.82 22.20
C ALA A 15 2.57 4.59 20.88
N LYS A 16 2.13 3.36 20.58
CA LYS A 16 1.30 3.06 19.41
C LYS A 16 -0.08 3.70 19.50
N GLU A 17 -0.70 3.64 20.67
CA GLU A 17 -2.01 4.25 20.92
C GLU A 17 -1.94 5.77 20.80
N HIS A 18 -0.93 6.41 21.39
CA HIS A 18 -0.72 7.84 21.28
C HIS A 18 -0.43 8.27 19.84
N ALA A 19 0.44 7.55 19.11
CA ALA A 19 0.71 7.82 17.70
C ALA A 19 -0.52 7.64 16.81
N ALA A 20 -1.39 6.67 17.12
CA ALA A 20 -2.67 6.49 16.44
C ALA A 20 -3.63 7.67 16.68
N ASN A 21 -3.50 8.34 17.82
CA ASN A 21 -4.40 9.40 18.30
C ASN A 21 -3.90 10.84 18.06
N ILE A 22 -2.72 11.03 17.47
CA ILE A 22 -2.30 12.35 16.96
C ILE A 22 -3.17 12.69 15.75
N LYS A 23 -3.91 13.80 15.85
CA LYS A 23 -4.73 14.33 14.76
C LYS A 23 -3.83 14.87 13.66
N GLY A 24 -3.87 14.23 12.49
CA GLY A 24 -3.15 14.64 11.30
C GLY A 24 -3.79 15.84 10.61
N THR A 25 -3.17 16.27 9.51
CA THR A 25 -3.76 17.25 8.60
C THR A 25 -5.09 16.76 8.03
N PRO A 26 -5.97 17.64 7.52
CA PRO A 26 -7.25 17.22 6.94
C PRO A 26 -7.14 16.14 5.86
N ILE A 27 -6.09 16.16 5.04
CA ILE A 27 -5.84 15.13 4.01
C ILE A 27 -5.45 13.78 4.63
N GLN A 28 -4.63 13.81 5.69
CA GLN A 28 -4.23 12.59 6.40
C GLN A 28 -5.41 11.92 7.09
N GLU A 29 -6.30 12.72 7.68
CA GLU A 29 -7.53 12.22 8.29
C GLU A 29 -8.51 11.68 7.24
N PHE A 30 -8.62 12.34 6.08
CA PHE A 30 -9.47 11.85 4.99
C PHE A 30 -9.05 10.46 4.50
N TYR A 31 -7.75 10.20 4.37
CA TYR A 31 -7.24 8.90 3.91
C TYR A 31 -6.99 7.89 5.05
N ARG A 32 -7.28 8.23 6.31
CA ARG A 32 -7.09 7.32 7.45
C ARG A 32 -7.94 6.07 7.26
N ASP A 33 -7.31 4.91 7.32
CA ASP A 33 -7.90 3.58 7.14
C ASP A 33 -8.61 3.35 5.79
N PHE A 34 -8.51 4.31 4.86
CA PHE A 34 -9.12 4.18 3.54
C PHE A 34 -8.37 3.15 2.71
N ASN A 35 -9.14 2.28 2.07
CA ASN A 35 -8.65 1.40 1.02
C ASN A 35 -8.77 2.12 -0.34
N VAL A 36 -7.66 2.22 -1.08
CA VAL A 36 -7.59 3.01 -2.31
C VAL A 36 -7.30 2.10 -3.50
N LEU A 37 -8.10 2.18 -4.55
CA LEU A 37 -7.80 1.54 -5.84
C LEU A 37 -7.08 2.54 -6.76
N VAL A 38 -5.89 2.17 -7.23
CA VAL A 38 -5.09 2.96 -8.17
C VAL A 38 -5.03 2.24 -9.52
N THR A 39 -5.54 2.90 -10.55
CA THR A 39 -5.37 2.50 -11.95
C THR A 39 -4.11 3.16 -12.53
N GLY A 40 -3.52 2.55 -13.56
CA GLY A 40 -2.28 3.08 -14.14
C GLY A 40 -1.07 3.05 -13.20
N ALA A 41 -1.09 2.20 -12.16
CA ALA A 41 -0.09 2.13 -11.10
C ALA A 41 1.35 1.94 -11.60
N THR A 42 1.54 1.21 -12.71
CA THR A 42 2.88 0.97 -13.30
C THR A 42 3.42 2.17 -14.07
N GLY A 43 2.59 3.17 -14.39
CA GLY A 43 3.01 4.41 -15.03
C GLY A 43 3.70 5.37 -14.06
N PHE A 44 4.29 6.44 -14.60
CA PHE A 44 5.03 7.41 -13.80
C PHE A 44 4.17 8.06 -12.70
N MET A 45 3.03 8.65 -13.07
CA MET A 45 2.12 9.29 -12.11
C MET A 45 1.50 8.31 -11.10
N GLY A 46 1.22 7.08 -11.52
CA GLY A 46 0.73 6.03 -10.61
C GLY A 46 1.72 5.75 -9.49
N LYS A 47 3.01 5.62 -9.83
CA LYS A 47 4.09 5.43 -8.85
C LYS A 47 4.22 6.63 -7.90
N VAL A 48 4.18 7.85 -8.42
CA VAL A 48 4.22 9.08 -7.61
C VAL A 48 3.05 9.12 -6.62
N LEU A 49 1.83 8.83 -7.08
CA LEU A 49 0.66 8.82 -6.23
C LEU A 49 0.77 7.79 -5.11
N ILE A 50 1.19 6.55 -5.44
CA ILE A 50 1.38 5.49 -4.46
C ILE A 50 2.43 5.90 -3.41
N GLU A 51 3.59 6.40 -3.85
CA GLU A 51 4.63 6.91 -2.94
C GLU A 51 4.07 8.00 -2.02
N LYS A 52 3.38 8.97 -2.61
CA LYS A 52 2.87 10.14 -1.89
C LYS A 52 1.84 9.75 -0.83
N LEU A 53 0.93 8.83 -1.17
CA LEU A 53 -0.07 8.30 -0.23
C LEU A 53 0.62 7.59 0.93
N LEU A 54 1.56 6.68 0.64
CA LEU A 54 2.26 5.93 1.67
C LEU A 54 3.13 6.81 2.58
N ARG A 55 3.80 7.82 2.03
CA ARG A 55 4.67 8.72 2.80
C ARG A 55 3.91 9.81 3.55
N SER A 56 2.87 10.37 2.94
CA SER A 56 2.15 11.52 3.52
C SER A 56 0.96 11.10 4.37
N CYS A 57 0.34 9.96 4.08
CA CYS A 57 -0.81 9.41 4.80
C CYS A 57 -0.42 8.05 5.43
N PRO A 58 0.38 8.04 6.51
CA PRO A 58 0.94 6.79 7.06
C PRO A 58 -0.14 5.80 7.53
N ASN A 59 -1.33 6.32 7.88
CA ASN A 59 -2.47 5.53 8.33
C ASN A 59 -3.42 5.13 7.18
N VAL A 60 -3.04 5.32 5.90
CA VAL A 60 -3.81 4.77 4.78
C VAL A 60 -3.88 3.24 4.90
N GLY A 61 -5.03 2.66 4.54
CA GLY A 61 -5.25 1.22 4.53
C GLY A 61 -4.49 0.52 3.41
N ARG A 62 -5.15 -0.41 2.71
CA ARG A 62 -4.56 -1.09 1.55
C ARG A 62 -4.65 -0.22 0.30
N ILE A 63 -3.58 -0.23 -0.48
CA ILE A 63 -3.56 0.35 -1.82
C ILE A 63 -3.64 -0.80 -2.81
N PHE A 64 -4.80 -0.93 -3.44
CA PHE A 64 -5.04 -1.89 -4.51
C PHE A 64 -4.50 -1.30 -5.81
N ILE A 65 -3.62 -2.03 -6.49
CA ILE A 65 -3.03 -1.60 -7.77
C ILE A 65 -3.58 -2.46 -8.89
N LEU A 66 -4.31 -1.85 -9.83
CA LEU A 66 -4.83 -2.55 -11.00
C LEU A 66 -3.68 -2.74 -12.01
N ILE A 67 -3.29 -3.99 -12.22
CA ILE A 67 -2.23 -4.35 -13.16
C ILE A 67 -2.82 -5.22 -14.27
N ARG A 68 -2.71 -4.72 -15.51
CA ARG A 68 -3.03 -5.50 -16.71
C ARG A 68 -2.03 -6.64 -16.89
N THR A 69 -2.54 -7.83 -17.20
CA THR A 69 -1.71 -8.95 -17.65
C THR A 69 -1.01 -8.59 -18.96
N LYS A 70 0.26 -8.93 -19.08
CA LYS A 70 1.03 -8.81 -20.32
C LYS A 70 1.51 -10.21 -20.69
N LYS A 71 1.53 -10.55 -21.98
CA LYS A 71 2.03 -11.86 -22.43
C LYS A 71 3.44 -12.08 -21.88
N GLY A 72 3.63 -13.18 -21.15
CA GLY A 72 4.92 -13.58 -20.58
C GLY A 72 5.35 -12.85 -19.31
N GLN A 73 4.49 -12.07 -18.65
CA GLN A 73 4.82 -11.42 -17.38
C GLN A 73 3.65 -11.51 -16.39
N LEU A 74 3.88 -12.05 -15.19
CA LEU A 74 2.84 -12.14 -14.18
C LEU A 74 2.59 -10.75 -13.54
N PRO A 75 1.37 -10.45 -13.09
CA PRO A 75 1.05 -9.20 -12.42
C PRO A 75 1.93 -8.91 -11.19
N GLU A 76 2.31 -9.94 -10.43
CA GLU A 76 3.22 -9.79 -9.28
C GLU A 76 4.65 -9.42 -9.73
N ASP A 77 5.16 -9.98 -10.83
CA ASP A 77 6.47 -9.57 -11.37
C ASP A 77 6.48 -8.08 -11.73
N ARG A 78 5.35 -7.57 -12.24
CA ARG A 78 5.17 -6.15 -12.56
C ARG A 78 5.09 -5.27 -11.31
N LYS A 79 4.55 -5.79 -10.20
CA LYS A 79 4.62 -5.13 -8.89
C LYS A 79 6.07 -5.07 -8.41
N GLU A 80 6.81 -6.16 -8.48
CA GLU A 80 8.23 -6.18 -8.08
C GLU A 80 9.06 -5.20 -8.92
N GLU A 81 8.82 -5.12 -10.23
CA GLU A 81 9.46 -4.14 -11.10
C GLU A 81 9.07 -2.69 -10.74
N LEU A 82 7.79 -2.44 -10.42
CA LEU A 82 7.33 -1.15 -9.92
C LEU A 82 8.08 -0.73 -8.66
N LEU A 83 8.23 -1.65 -7.70
CA LEU A 83 8.87 -1.40 -6.41
C LEU A 83 10.36 -1.08 -6.55
N LYS A 84 11.05 -1.60 -7.56
CA LYS A 84 12.46 -1.27 -7.85
C LYS A 84 12.70 0.18 -8.29
N SER A 85 11.65 0.95 -8.58
CA SER A 85 11.80 2.36 -8.98
C SER A 85 12.42 3.21 -7.86
N VAL A 86 13.33 4.10 -8.24
CA VAL A 86 14.04 5.04 -7.32
C VAL A 86 13.11 5.94 -6.52
N ILE A 87 11.89 6.19 -7.02
CA ILE A 87 10.91 7.01 -6.30
C ILE A 87 10.55 6.43 -4.93
N PHE A 88 10.68 5.11 -4.76
CA PHE A 88 10.41 4.42 -3.51
C PHE A 88 11.64 4.35 -2.57
N ASP A 89 12.79 4.95 -2.91
CA ASP A 89 14.00 4.89 -2.08
C ASP A 89 13.78 5.47 -0.67
N VAL A 90 13.08 6.60 -0.59
CA VAL A 90 12.74 7.23 0.69
C VAL A 90 11.83 6.33 1.53
N LEU A 91 10.86 5.67 0.90
CA LEU A 91 9.97 4.73 1.59
C LEU A 91 10.70 3.45 1.99
N ARG A 92 11.61 2.93 1.17
CA ARG A 92 12.48 1.80 1.55
C ARG A 92 13.29 2.10 2.81
N ALA A 93 13.83 3.32 2.92
CA ALA A 93 14.62 3.73 4.08
C ALA A 93 13.76 4.00 5.33
N SER A 94 12.60 4.65 5.17
CA SER A 94 11.76 5.11 6.30
C SER A 94 10.69 4.12 6.75
N SER A 95 10.22 3.25 5.86
CA SER A 95 9.17 2.26 6.11
C SER A 95 9.40 1.00 5.28
N PRO A 96 10.38 0.13 5.63
CA PRO A 96 10.77 -1.02 4.81
C PRO A 96 9.60 -1.95 4.41
N GLU A 97 8.58 -2.00 5.25
CA GLU A 97 7.40 -2.84 5.10
C GLU A 97 6.27 -2.20 4.27
N PHE A 98 6.47 -1.02 3.67
CA PHE A 98 5.43 -0.29 2.91
C PHE A 98 4.78 -1.16 1.81
N HIS A 99 5.56 -2.05 1.20
CA HIS A 99 5.16 -2.93 0.11
C HIS A 99 4.02 -3.89 0.52
N LYS A 100 3.87 -4.19 1.82
CA LYS A 100 2.77 -5.02 2.34
C LYS A 100 1.40 -4.36 2.23
N LYS A 101 1.35 -3.03 2.12
CA LYS A 101 0.09 -2.30 1.88
C LYS A 101 -0.36 -2.38 0.41
N LEU A 102 0.51 -2.82 -0.50
CA LEU A 102 0.19 -2.91 -1.93
C LEU A 102 -0.36 -4.28 -2.29
N VAL A 103 -1.60 -4.31 -2.78
CA VAL A 103 -2.30 -5.53 -3.21
C VAL A 103 -2.55 -5.46 -4.70
N VAL A 104 -2.11 -6.47 -5.45
CA VAL A 104 -2.36 -6.53 -6.90
C VAL A 104 -3.80 -6.95 -7.15
N VAL A 105 -4.46 -6.21 -8.03
CA VAL A 105 -5.73 -6.60 -8.64
C VAL A 105 -5.48 -6.78 -10.13
N THR A 106 -5.83 -7.94 -10.67
CA THR A 106 -5.63 -8.23 -12.08
C THR A 106 -6.83 -7.76 -12.88
N GLY A 107 -6.58 -6.94 -13.90
CA GLY A 107 -7.67 -6.45 -14.74
C GLY A 107 -7.26 -5.32 -15.67
N ASP A 108 -8.25 -4.85 -16.42
CA ASP A 108 -8.08 -3.89 -17.49
C ASP A 108 -9.28 -2.96 -17.53
N CYS A 109 -9.05 -1.67 -17.32
CA CYS A 109 -10.10 -0.64 -17.32
C CYS A 109 -10.85 -0.54 -18.65
N SER A 110 -10.26 -1.00 -19.76
CA SER A 110 -10.91 -0.98 -21.07
C SER A 110 -11.88 -2.15 -21.30
N THR A 111 -11.97 -3.08 -20.35
CA THR A 111 -12.79 -4.28 -20.46
C THR A 111 -13.80 -4.37 -19.32
N ALA A 112 -15.03 -4.77 -19.63
CA ALA A 112 -15.96 -5.22 -18.60
C ALA A 112 -15.56 -6.63 -18.15
N GLN A 113 -15.29 -6.82 -16.86
CA GLN A 113 -15.06 -8.14 -16.29
C GLN A 113 -16.39 -8.75 -15.86
N ALA A 114 -16.76 -9.88 -16.47
CA ALA A 114 -17.86 -10.70 -15.99
C ALA A 114 -17.39 -11.46 -14.74
N TRP A 115 -18.08 -11.25 -13.62
CA TRP A 115 -17.83 -12.03 -12.41
C TRP A 115 -18.31 -13.45 -12.66
N SER A 116 -17.43 -14.44 -12.54
CA SER A 116 -17.85 -15.83 -12.44
C SER A 116 -18.69 -15.95 -11.17
N LYS A 117 -19.99 -16.25 -11.35
CA LYS A 117 -20.90 -16.57 -10.24
C LYS A 117 -20.42 -17.81 -9.48
#